data_AF-A0A7S1MH41-F1
#
_entry.id   AF-A0A7S1MH41-F1
#
_cell.length_a   1.000
_cell.length_b   1.000
_cell.length_c   1.000
_cell.angle_alpha   90.00
_cell.angle_beta   90.00
_cell.angle_gamma   90.00
#
_symmetry.space_group_name_H-M   'P 1'
#
loop_
_entity.id
_entity.type
_entity.pdbx_description
1 polymer ?
#
loop_
_entity_poly.entity_id
_entity_poly.type
_entity_poly.pdbx_seq_one_letter_code
_entity_poly.pdbx_strand_id
1 'polypeptide(L)'
;MKLLSPDDEEELEVTRAPDVQDVLWEDLVKDPSANSAREIVGMLLIIGLFFLFLPMVAGLAAITNLQNLADLLPFVGRFIVKFPGIVNLWNGFVGAMALSIVMGLVPMFLALISSHFFILRAKSIVQHYIQDYYFKFSVVFVLLVTAIGSSLISTSQKLIRDPMAVFSLLASTMPTSTHFYMNYFAIQWSTHFINITRYNNLLKFGVYSRIYESLEAKSYSEPEDQVSYGIGARSAQWSLLLTTGVVFGTLAPIMCLFAAINFAISRLVYGYLVVFAETRKTDLGGLFFVTQLKHVQQGEFVYVALMTGVLLQRSKTVVPGIVAACAFLPLFYTYNKFKKYRWEYMEFSEVKDYDQKLRDGEIPEVAFKGSPDAGPGAYEQPELLLVAPPKKEEPPGYTTILGLDCSKFVVNC
;
A
#
# COMPACT_ATOMS: atom_id res chain seq x y z
N MET A 1 -24.87 -0.49 11.72
CA MET A 1 -26.28 -0.90 11.93
C MET A 1 -27.10 0.38 11.92
N LYS A 2 -28.12 0.47 11.06
CA LYS A 2 -29.03 1.62 11.02
C LYS A 2 -30.17 1.33 11.98
N LEU A 3 -30.28 2.11 13.05
CA LEU A 3 -31.36 2.03 14.03
C LEU A 3 -32.26 3.23 13.78
N LEU A 4 -33.56 2.99 13.63
CA LEU A 4 -34.54 4.06 13.58
C LEU A 4 -34.80 4.49 15.03
N SER A 5 -34.56 5.76 15.33
CA SER A 5 -35.05 6.34 16.59
C SER A 5 -36.58 6.40 16.52
N PRO A 6 -37.32 5.97 17.55
CA PRO A 6 -38.78 6.09 17.56
C PRO A 6 -39.27 7.53 17.61
N ASP A 7 -38.45 8.45 18.12
CA ASP A 7 -38.88 9.80 18.53
C ASP A 7 -38.46 10.91 17.56
N ASP A 8 -37.54 10.65 16.63
CA ASP A 8 -37.07 11.61 15.62
C ASP A 8 -36.97 10.91 14.24
N GLU A 9 -37.27 11.62 13.14
CA GLU A 9 -37.04 11.14 11.76
C GLU A 9 -35.53 10.95 11.42
N GLU A 10 -34.66 11.05 12.42
CA GLU A 10 -33.21 10.94 12.29
C GLU A 10 -32.74 9.47 12.30
N GLU A 11 -31.91 9.12 11.32
CA GLU A 11 -31.33 7.80 11.16
C GLU A 11 -30.05 7.67 11.99
N LEU A 12 -30.05 6.81 13.03
CA LEU A 12 -28.85 6.54 13.81
C LEU A 12 -27.99 5.48 13.12
N GLU A 13 -26.85 5.91 12.58
CA GLU A 13 -25.83 4.99 12.05
C GLU A 13 -24.83 4.59 13.13
N VAL A 14 -24.94 3.35 13.61
CA VAL A 14 -24.01 2.79 14.60
C VAL A 14 -22.90 2.01 13.91
N THR A 15 -21.65 2.34 14.20
CA THR A 15 -20.45 1.64 13.74
C THR A 15 -19.49 1.32 14.88
N ARG A 16 -18.60 0.35 14.69
CA ARG A 16 -17.54 0.04 15.66
C ARG A 16 -16.64 1.26 15.84
N ALA A 17 -16.40 1.66 17.09
CA ALA A 17 -15.46 2.72 17.40
C ALA A 17 -14.03 2.28 17.05
N PRO A 18 -13.23 3.13 16.38
CA PRO A 18 -11.82 2.84 16.13
C PRO A 18 -11.02 2.93 17.43
N ASP A 19 -9.77 2.47 17.41
CA ASP A 19 -8.85 2.64 18.54
C ASP A 19 -8.63 4.12 18.85
N VAL A 20 -8.46 4.45 20.13
CA VAL A 20 -8.34 5.83 20.63
C VAL A 20 -7.28 6.64 19.86
N GLN A 21 -6.12 6.04 19.58
CA GLN A 21 -5.00 6.74 18.92
C GLN A 21 -5.22 6.91 17.41
N ASP A 22 -6.17 6.15 16.85
CA ASP A 22 -6.48 6.07 15.44
C ASP A 22 -7.61 7.02 15.01
N VAL A 23 -8.39 7.53 15.98
CA VAL A 23 -9.51 8.45 15.75
C VAL A 23 -9.04 9.68 14.97
N LEU A 24 -9.80 10.04 13.92
CA LEU A 24 -9.67 11.30 13.22
C LEU A 24 -10.70 12.31 13.74
N TRP A 25 -10.32 13.04 14.79
CA TRP A 25 -11.21 13.97 15.48
C TRP A 25 -11.73 15.11 14.58
N GLU A 26 -10.88 15.62 13.69
CA GLU A 26 -11.24 16.68 12.73
C GLU A 26 -12.37 16.27 11.77
N ASP A 27 -12.44 14.99 11.43
CA ASP A 27 -13.45 14.46 10.51
C ASP A 27 -14.79 14.22 11.21
N LEU A 28 -14.79 13.93 12.53
CA LEU A 28 -16.00 13.67 13.29
C LEU A 28 -16.89 14.90 13.48
N VAL A 29 -16.32 16.12 13.40
CA VAL A 29 -17.07 17.38 13.57
C VAL A 29 -17.75 17.81 12.26
N LYS A 30 -17.40 17.21 11.12
CA LYS A 30 -17.89 17.64 9.81
C LYS A 30 -19.36 17.29 9.64
N ASP A 31 -20.13 18.27 9.18
CA ASP A 31 -21.56 18.14 8.92
C ASP A 31 -21.86 17.09 7.80
N PRO A 32 -22.78 16.13 8.03
CA PRO A 32 -23.11 15.10 7.05
C PRO A 32 -23.77 15.62 5.77
N SER A 33 -24.43 16.79 5.80
CA SER A 33 -25.21 17.29 4.66
C SER A 33 -24.34 17.56 3.42
N ALA A 34 -23.10 18.01 3.63
CA ALA A 34 -22.12 18.28 2.58
C ALA A 34 -21.26 17.05 2.21
N ASN A 35 -21.44 15.91 2.89
CA ASN A 35 -20.58 14.75 2.71
C ASN A 35 -20.67 14.19 1.28
N SER A 36 -21.89 14.02 0.74
CA SER A 36 -22.06 13.47 -0.62
C SER A 36 -21.39 14.33 -1.70
N ALA A 37 -21.44 15.66 -1.58
CA ALA A 37 -20.77 16.56 -2.51
C ALA A 37 -19.24 16.43 -2.43
N ARG A 38 -18.69 16.35 -1.22
CA ARG A 38 -17.24 16.16 -1.00
C ARG A 38 -16.76 14.82 -1.55
N GLU A 39 -17.49 13.74 -1.31
CA GLU A 39 -17.18 12.41 -1.85
C GLU A 39 -17.19 12.40 -3.38
N ILE A 40 -18.16 13.06 -4.01
CA ILE A 40 -18.20 13.20 -5.49
C ILE A 40 -16.96 13.94 -5.99
N VAL A 41 -16.60 15.07 -5.37
CA VAL A 41 -15.39 15.81 -5.74
C VAL A 41 -14.14 14.96 -5.52
N GLY A 42 -14.02 14.26 -4.40
CA GLY A 42 -12.92 13.35 -4.10
C GLY A 42 -12.80 12.24 -5.14
N MET A 43 -13.91 11.62 -5.55
CA MET A 43 -13.93 10.62 -6.63
C MET A 43 -13.51 11.21 -7.97
N LEU A 44 -13.99 12.40 -8.33
CA LEU A 44 -13.57 13.10 -9.54
C LEU A 44 -12.07 13.44 -9.53
N LEU A 45 -11.51 13.80 -8.38
CA LEU A 45 -10.08 14.04 -8.23
C LEU A 45 -9.26 12.75 -8.37
N ILE A 46 -9.73 11.61 -7.86
CA ILE A 46 -9.06 10.32 -8.07
C ILE A 46 -9.10 9.91 -9.54
N ILE A 47 -10.24 10.12 -10.21
CA ILE A 47 -10.36 9.88 -11.66
C ILE A 47 -9.45 10.84 -12.44
N GLY A 48 -9.42 12.12 -12.07
CA GLY A 48 -8.52 13.11 -12.66
C GLY A 48 -7.06 12.75 -12.46
N LEU A 49 -6.68 12.28 -11.27
CA LEU A 49 -5.35 11.78 -10.95
C LEU A 49 -4.97 10.61 -11.87
N PHE A 50 -5.89 9.67 -12.11
CA PHE A 50 -5.68 8.57 -13.04
C PHE A 50 -5.36 9.06 -14.45
N PHE A 51 -6.18 9.98 -14.99
CA PHE A 51 -5.95 10.52 -16.33
C PHE A 51 -4.68 11.39 -16.43
N LEU A 52 -4.31 12.09 -15.36
CA LEU A 52 -3.07 12.88 -15.30
C LEU A 52 -1.82 11.99 -15.33
N PHE A 53 -1.88 10.80 -14.73
CA PHE A 53 -0.74 9.87 -14.70
C PHE A 53 -0.49 9.19 -16.05
N LEU A 54 -1.48 9.05 -16.92
CA LEU A 54 -1.31 8.49 -18.28
C LEU A 54 -0.22 9.20 -19.11
N PRO A 55 -0.31 10.52 -19.38
CA PRO A 55 0.72 11.23 -20.12
C PRO A 55 2.04 11.30 -19.36
N MET A 56 2.02 11.34 -18.01
CA MET A 56 3.24 11.34 -17.20
C MET A 56 4.04 10.06 -17.38
N VAL A 57 3.40 8.90 -17.24
CA VAL A 57 4.04 7.59 -17.43
C VAL A 57 4.49 7.40 -18.88
N ALA A 58 3.67 7.81 -19.85
CA ALA A 58 4.03 7.74 -21.27
C ALA A 58 5.22 8.64 -21.62
N GLY A 59 5.24 9.88 -21.11
CA GLY A 59 6.35 10.82 -21.30
C GLY A 59 7.65 10.31 -20.68
N LEU A 60 7.58 9.73 -19.48
CA LEU A 60 8.76 9.13 -18.84
C LEU A 60 9.25 7.89 -19.58
N ALA A 61 8.35 7.02 -20.05
CA ALA A 61 8.72 5.91 -20.91
C ALA A 61 9.42 6.39 -22.20
N ALA A 62 8.97 7.53 -22.77
CA ALA A 62 9.60 8.12 -23.94
C ALA A 62 11.01 8.68 -23.65
N ILE A 63 11.20 9.37 -22.51
CA ILE A 63 12.49 9.99 -22.12
C ILE A 63 13.52 8.93 -21.67
N THR A 64 13.08 7.87 -21.00
CA THR A 64 13.95 6.80 -20.50
C THR A 64 14.40 5.83 -21.59
N ASN A 65 13.71 5.83 -22.74
CA ASN A 65 14.05 4.98 -23.86
C ASN A 65 15.29 5.51 -24.60
N LEU A 66 16.35 4.70 -24.60
CA LEU A 66 17.65 5.07 -25.13
C LEU A 66 17.62 5.31 -26.65
N GLN A 67 16.77 4.62 -27.40
CA GLN A 67 16.60 4.85 -28.84
C GLN A 67 15.96 6.22 -29.12
N ASN A 68 14.90 6.58 -28.40
CA ASN A 68 14.29 7.91 -28.52
C ASN A 68 15.31 9.01 -28.16
N LEU A 69 16.17 8.75 -27.17
CA LEU A 69 17.21 9.69 -26.77
C LEU A 69 18.34 9.79 -27.80
N ALA A 70 18.64 8.71 -28.54
CA ALA A 70 19.63 8.72 -29.60
C ALA A 70 19.24 9.59 -30.79
N ASP A 71 17.93 9.67 -31.09
CA ASP A 71 17.40 10.55 -32.12
C ASP A 71 17.54 12.04 -31.76
N LEU A 72 17.53 12.36 -30.45
CA LEU A 72 17.68 13.72 -29.94
C LEU A 72 19.15 14.11 -29.67
N LEU A 73 19.98 13.15 -29.24
CA LEU A 73 21.35 13.38 -28.79
C LEU A 73 22.34 12.47 -29.55
N PRO A 74 23.09 13.00 -30.53
CA PRO A 74 24.00 12.22 -31.38
C PRO A 74 25.12 11.48 -30.63
N PHE A 75 25.46 11.91 -29.41
CA PHE A 75 26.44 11.20 -28.57
C PHE A 75 25.88 9.88 -28.01
N VAL A 76 24.57 9.82 -27.70
CA VAL A 76 23.89 8.62 -27.23
C VAL A 76 23.84 7.60 -28.37
N GLY A 77 23.53 8.04 -29.59
CA GLY A 77 23.60 7.18 -30.78
C GLY A 77 24.99 6.54 -30.97
N ARG A 78 26.07 7.30 -30.79
CA ARG A 78 27.44 6.76 -30.84
C ARG A 78 27.73 5.74 -29.72
N PHE A 79 27.18 5.95 -28.53
CA PHE A 79 27.33 5.01 -27.41
C PHE A 79 26.57 3.70 -27.65
N ILE A 80 25.35 3.78 -28.19
CA ILE A 80 24.51 2.62 -28.55
C ILE A 80 25.21 1.71 -29.55
N VAL A 81 25.79 2.27 -30.61
CA VAL A 81 26.50 1.50 -31.65
C VAL A 81 27.70 0.75 -31.07
N LYS A 82 28.37 1.33 -30.06
CA LYS A 82 29.54 0.72 -29.42
C LYS A 82 29.18 -0.42 -28.46
N PHE A 83 28.02 -0.37 -27.81
CA PHE A 83 27.59 -1.36 -26.83
C PHE A 83 26.10 -1.74 -26.97
N PRO A 84 25.73 -2.51 -28.00
CA PRO A 84 24.33 -2.83 -28.28
C PRO A 84 23.65 -3.65 -27.17
N GLY A 85 24.41 -4.47 -26.43
CA GLY A 85 23.87 -5.26 -25.31
C GLY A 85 23.40 -4.42 -24.11
N ILE A 86 23.97 -3.22 -23.92
CA ILE A 86 23.63 -2.33 -22.80
C ILE A 86 22.26 -1.69 -23.00
N VAL A 87 21.82 -1.52 -24.24
CA VAL A 87 20.58 -0.81 -24.59
C VAL A 87 19.35 -1.46 -23.97
N ASN A 88 19.23 -2.78 -24.09
CA ASN A 88 18.08 -3.52 -23.55
C ASN A 88 18.10 -3.56 -22.01
N LEU A 89 19.29 -3.70 -21.43
CA LEU A 89 19.47 -3.66 -19.98
C LEU A 89 19.11 -2.27 -19.42
N TRP A 90 19.59 -1.21 -20.07
CA TRP A 90 19.29 0.17 -19.72
C TRP A 90 17.79 0.46 -19.78
N ASN A 91 17.15 0.18 -20.92
CA ASN A 91 15.72 0.45 -21.10
C ASN A 91 14.86 -0.31 -20.09
N GLY A 92 15.22 -1.56 -19.80
CA GLY A 92 14.51 -2.36 -18.80
C GLY A 92 14.73 -1.84 -17.38
N PHE A 93 15.96 -1.54 -17.00
CA PHE A 93 16.31 -1.11 -15.64
C PHE A 93 15.87 0.34 -15.35
N VAL A 94 16.27 1.29 -16.21
CA VAL A 94 15.95 2.71 -16.01
C VAL A 94 14.45 2.96 -16.17
N GLY A 95 13.78 2.28 -17.12
CA GLY A 95 12.34 2.35 -17.25
C GLY A 95 11.62 1.85 -15.99
N ALA A 96 12.05 0.70 -15.45
CA ALA A 96 11.45 0.15 -14.22
C ALA A 96 11.73 1.04 -12.99
N MET A 97 12.90 1.66 -12.92
CA MET A 97 13.27 2.58 -11.84
C MET A 97 12.45 3.87 -11.90
N ALA A 98 12.38 4.50 -13.08
CA ALA A 98 11.59 5.70 -13.29
C ALA A 98 10.11 5.45 -12.99
N LEU A 99 9.55 4.32 -13.45
CA LEU A 99 8.18 3.96 -13.13
C LEU A 99 7.98 3.75 -11.63
N SER A 100 8.91 3.08 -10.95
CA SER A 100 8.84 2.86 -9.50
C SER A 100 8.80 4.18 -8.73
N ILE A 101 9.59 5.18 -9.15
CA ILE A 101 9.61 6.51 -8.54
C ILE A 101 8.26 7.22 -8.73
N VAL A 102 7.72 7.22 -9.96
CA VAL A 102 6.41 7.83 -10.27
C VAL A 102 5.29 7.19 -9.48
N MET A 103 5.27 5.85 -9.46
CA MET A 103 4.24 5.12 -8.72
C MET A 103 4.36 5.35 -7.22
N GLY A 104 5.57 5.59 -6.70
CA GLY A 104 5.79 6.03 -5.32
C GLY A 104 5.11 7.37 -4.97
N LEU A 105 4.78 8.22 -5.95
CA LEU A 105 4.04 9.46 -5.72
C LEU A 105 2.52 9.24 -5.58
N VAL A 106 1.98 8.14 -6.11
CA VAL A 106 0.53 7.90 -6.11
C VAL A 106 -0.04 7.79 -4.70
N PRO A 107 0.54 7.02 -3.75
CA PRO A 107 0.04 6.96 -2.37
C PRO A 107 0.01 8.32 -1.69
N MET A 108 0.95 9.22 -2.02
CA MET A 108 0.98 10.58 -1.49
C MET A 108 -0.25 11.38 -1.95
N PHE A 109 -0.56 11.38 -3.24
CA PHE A 109 -1.76 12.05 -3.74
C PHE A 109 -3.05 11.40 -3.24
N LEU A 110 -3.10 10.07 -3.15
CA LEU A 110 -4.26 9.36 -2.59
C LEU A 110 -4.46 9.69 -1.12
N ALA A 111 -3.39 9.81 -0.33
CA ALA A 111 -3.47 10.24 1.07
C ALA A 111 -4.00 11.67 1.19
N LEU A 112 -3.53 12.59 0.35
CA LEU A 112 -4.02 13.98 0.33
C LEU A 112 -5.50 14.06 -0.05
N ILE A 113 -5.93 13.33 -1.09
CA ILE A 113 -7.33 13.36 -1.51
C ILE A 113 -8.23 12.70 -0.44
N SER A 114 -7.81 11.56 0.11
CA SER A 114 -8.59 10.85 1.13
C SER A 114 -8.74 11.66 2.41
N SER A 115 -7.69 12.32 2.90
CA SER A 115 -7.78 13.10 4.15
C SER A 115 -8.59 14.40 4.02
N HIS A 116 -8.70 14.98 2.81
CA HIS A 116 -9.39 16.27 2.64
C HIS A 116 -10.84 16.13 2.18
N PHE A 117 -11.13 15.14 1.32
CA PHE A 117 -12.44 15.03 0.66
C PHE A 117 -13.32 13.90 1.21
N PHE A 118 -12.74 12.88 1.83
CA PHE A 118 -13.51 11.78 2.40
C PHE A 118 -13.55 11.94 3.91
N ILE A 119 -14.75 11.90 4.50
CA ILE A 119 -14.92 11.96 5.95
C ILE A 119 -14.63 10.56 6.49
N LEU A 120 -13.47 10.37 7.09
CA LEU A 120 -12.99 9.07 7.55
C LEU A 120 -12.85 9.08 9.06
N ARG A 121 -13.38 8.04 9.71
CA ARG A 121 -13.40 7.97 11.20
C ARG A 121 -12.04 7.68 11.81
N ALA A 122 -11.13 7.09 11.04
CA ALA A 122 -9.85 6.60 11.54
C ALA A 122 -8.73 6.61 10.51
N LYS A 123 -7.48 6.81 10.96
CA LYS A 123 -6.28 6.85 10.11
C LYS A 123 -6.02 5.50 9.44
N SER A 124 -6.30 4.39 10.12
CA SER A 124 -6.18 3.04 9.55
C SER A 124 -7.16 2.80 8.39
N ILE A 125 -8.35 3.41 8.41
CA ILE A 125 -9.32 3.34 7.31
C ILE A 125 -8.81 4.14 6.10
N VAL A 126 -8.17 5.30 6.32
CA VAL A 126 -7.46 6.03 5.26
C VAL A 126 -6.42 5.13 4.58
N GLN A 127 -5.64 4.38 5.38
CA GLN A 127 -4.66 3.45 4.86
C GLN A 127 -5.28 2.30 4.05
N HIS A 128 -6.42 1.77 4.50
CA HIS A 128 -7.18 0.77 3.74
C HIS A 128 -7.67 1.32 2.40
N TYR A 129 -8.15 2.57 2.38
CA TYR A 129 -8.53 3.26 1.16
C TYR A 129 -7.35 3.42 0.19
N ILE A 130 -6.20 3.85 0.70
CA ILE A 130 -4.95 3.93 -0.08
C ILE A 130 -4.59 2.56 -0.66
N GLN A 131 -4.69 1.47 0.11
CA GLN A 131 -4.41 0.11 -0.38
C GLN A 131 -5.25 -0.22 -1.62
N ASP A 132 -6.57 0.00 -1.55
CA ASP A 132 -7.48 -0.42 -2.61
C ASP A 132 -7.27 0.37 -3.91
N TYR A 133 -7.18 1.70 -3.81
CA TYR A 133 -6.96 2.53 -4.99
C TYR A 133 -5.54 2.41 -5.54
N TYR A 134 -4.52 2.36 -4.68
CA TYR A 134 -3.15 2.22 -5.14
C TYR A 134 -2.95 0.89 -5.88
N PHE A 135 -3.54 -0.22 -5.39
CA PHE A 135 -3.51 -1.49 -6.12
C PHE A 135 -4.10 -1.38 -7.53
N LYS A 136 -5.28 -0.75 -7.66
CA LYS A 136 -5.92 -0.54 -8.98
C LYS A 136 -5.04 0.30 -9.91
N PHE A 137 -4.46 1.38 -9.41
CA PHE A 137 -3.51 2.20 -10.17
C PHE A 137 -2.30 1.38 -10.61
N SER A 138 -1.70 0.62 -9.70
CA SER A 138 -0.54 -0.22 -10.00
C SER A 138 -0.85 -1.32 -11.01
N VAL A 139 -2.02 -1.98 -10.94
CA VAL A 139 -2.42 -2.96 -11.95
C VAL A 139 -2.50 -2.30 -13.33
N VAL A 140 -3.10 -1.12 -13.45
CA VAL A 140 -3.16 -0.44 -14.75
C VAL A 140 -1.77 0.00 -15.21
N PHE A 141 -1.06 0.80 -14.41
CA PHE A 141 0.15 1.48 -14.85
C PHE A 141 1.40 0.60 -14.83
N VAL A 142 1.53 -0.30 -13.86
CA VAL A 142 2.71 -1.15 -13.70
C VAL A 142 2.54 -2.49 -14.39
N LEU A 143 1.33 -3.07 -14.45
CA LEU A 143 1.10 -4.38 -15.04
C LEU A 143 0.52 -4.30 -16.47
N LEU A 144 -0.46 -3.46 -16.75
CA LEU A 144 -1.08 -3.42 -18.09
C LEU A 144 -0.32 -2.49 -19.05
N VAL A 145 -0.06 -1.25 -18.65
CA VAL A 145 0.57 -0.21 -19.48
C VAL A 145 2.01 -0.57 -19.88
N THR A 146 2.81 -1.10 -18.97
CA THR A 146 4.19 -1.53 -19.27
C THR A 146 4.24 -2.77 -20.16
N ALA A 147 3.27 -3.68 -20.04
CA ALA A 147 3.17 -4.86 -20.89
C ALA A 147 2.89 -4.48 -22.36
N ILE A 148 2.22 -3.35 -22.61
CA ILE A 148 2.02 -2.78 -23.96
C ILE A 148 3.34 -2.27 -24.57
N GLY A 149 4.28 -1.79 -23.74
CA GLY A 149 5.59 -1.30 -24.18
C GLY A 149 5.61 0.14 -24.72
N SER A 150 6.65 0.47 -25.50
CA SER A 150 7.03 1.84 -25.91
C SER A 150 6.08 2.53 -26.90
N SER A 151 5.05 1.85 -27.36
CA SER A 151 4.08 2.36 -28.34
C SER A 151 2.78 2.81 -27.65
N LEU A 152 2.87 3.48 -26.51
CA LEU A 152 1.70 3.93 -25.73
C LEU A 152 0.77 4.85 -26.52
N ILE A 153 1.31 5.74 -27.35
CA ILE A 153 0.52 6.69 -28.16
C ILE A 153 -0.19 5.98 -29.32
N SER A 154 0.50 5.10 -30.04
CA SER A 154 -0.11 4.33 -31.13
C SER A 154 -1.09 3.28 -30.60
N THR A 155 -0.83 2.76 -29.40
CA THR A 155 -1.74 1.84 -28.71
C THR A 155 -2.95 2.56 -28.15
N SER A 156 -2.83 3.76 -27.59
CA SER A 156 -3.98 4.50 -27.08
C SER A 156 -4.97 4.84 -28.20
N GLN A 157 -4.47 5.20 -29.39
CA GLN A 157 -5.31 5.39 -30.58
C GLN A 157 -6.03 4.10 -31.01
N LYS A 158 -5.36 2.94 -30.92
CA LYS A 158 -5.97 1.63 -31.19
C LYS A 158 -7.01 1.25 -30.12
N LEU A 159 -6.72 1.54 -28.86
CA LEU A 159 -7.56 1.20 -27.71
C LEU A 159 -8.85 2.03 -27.65
N ILE A 160 -8.79 3.30 -28.05
CA ILE A 160 -9.98 4.15 -28.18
C ILE A 160 -10.94 3.58 -29.23
N ARG A 161 -10.41 2.95 -30.29
CA ARG A 161 -11.22 2.37 -31.38
C ARG A 161 -11.72 0.97 -31.04
N ASP A 162 -10.89 0.16 -30.39
CA ASP A 162 -11.24 -1.18 -29.94
C ASP A 162 -10.62 -1.45 -28.55
N PRO A 163 -11.39 -1.31 -27.47
CA PRO A 163 -10.90 -1.55 -26.12
C PRO A 163 -10.54 -3.02 -25.87
N MET A 164 -11.13 -3.96 -26.64
CA MET A 164 -10.84 -5.40 -26.49
C MET A 164 -9.53 -5.81 -27.17
N ALA A 165 -9.03 -5.02 -28.13
CA ALA A 165 -7.74 -5.24 -28.76
C ALA A 165 -6.56 -5.15 -27.77
N VAL A 166 -6.77 -4.59 -26.57
CA VAL A 166 -5.76 -4.58 -25.49
C VAL A 166 -5.27 -5.98 -25.17
N PHE A 167 -6.17 -6.96 -25.11
CA PHE A 167 -5.83 -8.31 -24.70
C PHE A 167 -5.00 -9.03 -25.76
N SER A 168 -5.29 -8.82 -27.05
CA SER A 168 -4.48 -9.39 -28.13
C SER A 168 -3.13 -8.68 -28.26
N LEU A 169 -3.08 -7.37 -28.00
CA LEU A 169 -1.83 -6.63 -28.04
C LEU A 169 -0.92 -7.06 -26.88
N LEU A 170 -1.43 -7.10 -25.65
CA LEU A 170 -0.69 -7.63 -24.50
C LEU A 170 -0.21 -9.05 -24.78
N ALA A 171 -1.04 -9.92 -25.34
CA ALA A 171 -0.65 -11.28 -25.68
C ALA A 171 0.61 -11.35 -26.57
N SER A 172 0.74 -10.41 -27.52
CA SER A 172 1.88 -10.35 -28.44
C SER A 172 3.15 -9.75 -27.82
N THR A 173 3.01 -8.79 -26.91
CA THR A 173 4.13 -8.03 -26.31
C THR A 173 4.55 -8.56 -24.94
N MET A 174 3.72 -9.36 -24.29
CA MET A 174 3.97 -9.86 -22.94
C MET A 174 5.28 -10.69 -22.84
N PRO A 175 5.61 -11.60 -23.78
CA PRO A 175 6.87 -12.35 -23.71
C PRO A 175 8.10 -11.45 -23.72
N THR A 176 8.10 -10.38 -24.53
CA THR A 176 9.22 -9.43 -24.61
C THR A 176 9.26 -8.51 -23.38
N SER A 177 8.11 -8.21 -22.77
CA SER A 177 8.03 -7.41 -21.55
C SER A 177 8.58 -8.11 -20.29
N THR A 178 8.78 -9.43 -20.31
CA THR A 178 9.31 -10.20 -19.17
C THR A 178 10.61 -9.61 -18.59
N HIS A 179 11.52 -9.14 -19.46
CA HIS A 179 12.78 -8.52 -19.01
C HIS A 179 12.56 -7.25 -18.18
N PHE A 180 11.55 -6.45 -18.53
CA PHE A 180 11.18 -5.28 -17.75
C PHE A 180 10.72 -5.70 -16.34
N TYR A 181 9.86 -6.71 -16.23
CA TYR A 181 9.38 -7.18 -14.93
C TYR A 181 10.48 -7.81 -14.08
N MET A 182 11.40 -8.58 -14.66
CA MET A 182 12.57 -9.08 -13.92
C MET A 182 13.38 -7.93 -13.31
N ASN A 183 13.63 -6.87 -14.07
CA ASN A 183 14.30 -5.68 -13.57
C ASN A 183 13.47 -4.93 -12.52
N TYR A 184 12.16 -4.84 -12.70
CA TYR A 184 11.25 -4.26 -11.72
C TYR A 184 11.35 -5.00 -10.38
N PHE A 185 11.28 -6.34 -10.38
CA PHE A 185 11.48 -7.13 -9.16
C PHE A 185 12.85 -6.87 -8.52
N ALA A 186 13.93 -6.80 -9.29
CA ALA A 186 15.26 -6.50 -8.78
C ALA A 186 15.32 -5.12 -8.08
N ILE A 187 14.67 -4.10 -8.66
CA ILE A 187 14.55 -2.77 -8.05
C ILE A 187 13.76 -2.84 -6.75
N GLN A 188 12.66 -3.61 -6.72
CA GLN A 188 11.88 -3.80 -5.50
C GLN A 188 12.68 -4.46 -4.38
N TRP A 189 13.56 -5.42 -4.69
CA TRP A 189 14.48 -5.97 -3.71
C TRP A 189 15.36 -4.88 -3.09
N SER A 190 15.96 -4.03 -3.93
CA SER A 190 16.75 -2.89 -3.46
C SER A 190 15.92 -1.94 -2.59
N THR A 191 14.67 -1.63 -2.99
CA THR A 191 13.76 -0.81 -2.20
C THR A 191 13.46 -1.43 -0.83
N HIS A 192 13.25 -2.74 -0.75
CA HIS A 192 13.06 -3.43 0.53
C HIS A 192 14.31 -3.32 1.42
N PHE A 193 15.52 -3.50 0.88
CA PHE A 193 16.75 -3.31 1.66
C PHE A 193 16.93 -1.87 2.13
N ILE A 194 16.64 -0.88 1.28
CA ILE A 194 16.69 0.54 1.64
C ILE A 194 15.70 0.85 2.77
N ASN A 195 14.54 0.19 2.82
CA ASN A 195 13.57 0.40 3.90
C ASN A 195 14.11 -0.02 5.27
N ILE A 196 15.10 -0.92 5.37
CA ILE A 196 15.75 -1.27 6.65
C ILE A 196 16.35 -0.02 7.31
N THR A 197 16.92 0.89 6.52
CA THR A 197 17.58 2.09 7.06
C THR A 197 16.59 3.14 7.55
N ARG A 198 15.28 2.92 7.36
CA ARG A 198 14.21 3.90 7.65
C ARG A 198 14.57 5.28 7.09
N TYR A 199 15.01 5.30 5.83
CA TYR A 199 15.61 6.47 5.19
C TYR A 199 14.77 7.76 5.31
N ASN A 200 13.43 7.68 5.31
CA ASN A 200 12.60 8.87 5.43
C ASN A 200 12.69 9.49 6.84
N ASN A 201 12.68 8.67 7.89
CA ASN A 201 12.89 9.13 9.26
C ASN A 201 14.33 9.61 9.47
N LEU A 202 15.31 8.93 8.86
CA LEU A 202 16.71 9.37 8.90
C LEU A 202 16.90 10.74 8.23
N LEU A 203 16.23 10.98 7.10
CA LEU A 203 16.25 12.29 6.44
C LEU A 203 15.59 13.37 7.31
N LYS A 204 14.42 13.09 7.91
CA LYS A 204 13.78 14.01 8.86
C LYS A 204 14.71 14.35 10.02
N PHE A 205 15.31 13.34 10.64
CA PHE A 205 16.26 13.53 11.73
C PHE A 205 17.48 14.33 11.28
N GLY A 206 18.04 14.05 10.11
CA GLY A 206 19.17 14.79 9.55
C GLY A 206 18.88 16.28 9.28
N VAL A 207 17.62 16.62 8.99
CA VAL A 207 17.18 18.02 8.88
C VAL A 207 16.96 18.64 10.25
N TYR A 208 16.23 17.98 11.15
CA TYR A 208 15.91 18.54 12.47
C TYR A 208 17.13 18.65 13.39
N SER A 209 18.08 17.73 13.31
CA SER A 209 19.34 17.77 14.08
C SER A 209 20.25 18.95 13.73
N ARG A 210 19.98 19.66 12.63
CA ARG A 210 20.68 20.92 12.32
C ARG A 210 20.09 22.13 13.03
N ILE A 211 18.88 22.00 13.56
CA ILE A 211 18.10 23.10 14.15
C ILE A 211 17.90 22.87 15.65
N TYR A 212 17.65 21.63 16.06
CA TYR A 212 17.29 21.24 17.42
C TYR A 212 18.33 20.31 18.03
N GLU A 213 18.32 20.20 19.36
CA GLU A 213 19.12 19.21 20.08
C GLU A 213 18.70 17.78 19.71
N SER A 214 19.61 16.82 19.90
CA SER A 214 19.43 15.44 19.40
C SER A 214 18.15 14.75 19.89
N LEU A 215 17.73 15.01 21.13
CA LEU A 215 16.52 14.41 21.71
C LEU A 215 15.23 15.00 21.11
N GLU A 216 15.22 16.31 20.90
CA GLU A 216 14.09 17.03 20.31
C GLU A 216 14.01 16.79 18.79
N ALA A 217 15.14 16.75 18.09
CA ALA A 217 15.20 16.34 16.70
C ALA A 217 14.68 14.91 16.50
N LYS A 218 14.96 14.02 17.46
CA LYS A 218 14.41 12.66 17.46
C LYS A 218 12.89 12.69 17.62
N SER A 219 12.35 13.41 18.60
CA SER A 219 10.90 13.46 18.83
C SER A 219 10.12 14.01 17.63
N TYR A 220 10.63 15.01 16.90
CA TYR A 220 10.00 15.48 15.66
C TYR A 220 10.15 14.51 14.48
N SER A 221 11.14 13.62 14.51
CA SER A 221 11.37 12.63 13.46
C SER A 221 10.61 11.31 13.65
N GLU A 222 10.22 10.98 14.89
CA GLU A 222 9.59 9.70 15.25
C GLU A 222 8.08 9.55 14.99
N PRO A 223 7.27 10.57 14.68
CA PRO A 223 6.03 10.32 13.97
C PRO A 223 6.39 9.83 12.57
N GLU A 224 6.29 8.51 12.40
CA GLU A 224 6.49 7.86 11.12
C GLU A 224 5.52 8.44 10.11
N ASP A 225 6.08 8.81 8.96
CA ASP A 225 5.25 9.21 7.84
C ASP A 225 4.43 8.01 7.34
N GLN A 226 3.12 8.07 7.52
CA GLN A 226 2.18 7.04 7.10
C GLN A 226 2.03 6.96 5.58
N VAL A 227 2.50 7.96 4.82
CA VAL A 227 2.56 7.88 3.36
C VAL A 227 3.70 6.95 2.93
N SER A 228 4.86 7.05 3.59
CA SER A 228 6.05 6.25 3.26
C SER A 228 6.08 4.87 3.93
N TYR A 229 5.60 4.79 5.17
CA TYR A 229 5.64 3.59 6.02
C TYR A 229 4.23 3.10 6.42
N GLY A 230 3.21 3.49 5.66
CA GLY A 230 1.85 3.01 5.85
C GLY A 230 1.67 1.55 5.45
N ILE A 231 0.78 0.84 6.15
CA ILE A 231 0.40 -0.54 5.83
C ILE A 231 -0.28 -0.57 4.45
N GLY A 232 -1.08 0.45 4.11
CA GLY A 232 -1.88 0.44 2.90
C GLY A 232 -1.07 0.32 1.60
N ALA A 233 -0.12 1.23 1.41
CA ALA A 233 0.73 1.24 0.21
C ALA A 233 1.58 -0.05 0.09
N ARG A 234 2.14 -0.54 1.21
CA ARG A 234 2.92 -1.79 1.24
C ARG A 234 2.08 -3.00 0.89
N SER A 235 0.88 -3.12 1.46
CA SER A 235 -0.03 -4.22 1.20
C SER A 235 -0.41 -4.30 -0.27
N ALA A 236 -0.72 -3.16 -0.89
CA ALA A 236 -1.03 -3.06 -2.31
C ALA A 236 0.18 -3.45 -3.20
N GLN A 237 1.38 -3.00 -2.84
CA GLN A 237 2.62 -3.32 -3.56
C GLN A 237 2.96 -4.81 -3.49
N TRP A 238 2.81 -5.46 -2.33
CA TRP A 238 3.00 -6.90 -2.21
C TRP A 238 1.96 -7.69 -2.99
N SER A 239 0.69 -7.26 -2.95
CA SER A 239 -0.37 -7.87 -3.77
C SER A 239 -0.11 -7.74 -5.27
N LEU A 240 0.42 -6.59 -5.71
CA LEU A 240 0.83 -6.38 -7.10
C LEU A 240 1.98 -7.31 -7.49
N LEU A 241 3.01 -7.45 -6.65
CA LEU A 241 4.15 -8.32 -6.92
C LEU A 241 3.73 -9.78 -6.99
N LEU A 242 2.85 -10.22 -6.09
CA LEU A 242 2.28 -11.58 -6.16
C LEU A 242 1.48 -11.77 -7.44
N THR A 243 0.58 -10.83 -7.76
CA THR A 243 -0.24 -10.86 -8.98
C THR A 243 0.64 -10.92 -10.24
N THR A 244 1.70 -10.11 -10.30
CA THR A 244 2.64 -10.10 -11.42
C THR A 244 3.37 -11.44 -11.54
N GLY A 245 3.81 -12.02 -10.42
CA GLY A 245 4.44 -13.34 -10.40
C GLY A 245 3.52 -14.44 -10.93
N VAL A 246 2.23 -14.41 -10.56
CA VAL A 246 1.23 -15.36 -11.08
C VAL A 246 0.96 -15.13 -12.57
N VAL A 247 0.72 -13.88 -12.98
CA VAL A 247 0.38 -13.53 -14.36
C VAL A 247 1.47 -13.97 -15.34
N PHE A 248 2.74 -13.72 -14.99
CA PHE A 248 3.87 -14.06 -15.84
C PHE A 248 4.43 -15.47 -15.61
N GLY A 249 4.06 -16.14 -14.51
CA GLY A 249 4.65 -17.41 -14.10
C GLY A 249 4.52 -18.52 -15.14
N THR A 250 3.39 -18.61 -15.84
CA THR A 250 3.21 -19.61 -16.91
C THR A 250 3.87 -19.25 -18.23
N LEU A 251 4.15 -17.97 -18.47
CA LEU A 251 4.83 -17.51 -19.69
C LEU A 251 6.35 -17.58 -19.55
N ALA A 252 6.85 -17.23 -18.37
CA ALA A 252 8.26 -17.21 -18.03
C ALA A 252 8.45 -17.75 -16.61
N PRO A 253 8.71 -19.06 -16.45
CA PRO A 253 8.83 -19.70 -15.12
C PRO A 253 9.89 -19.06 -14.21
N ILE A 254 10.89 -18.39 -14.78
CA ILE A 254 11.89 -17.62 -14.04
C ILE A 254 11.27 -16.49 -13.20
N MET A 255 10.13 -15.93 -13.62
CA MET A 255 9.40 -14.92 -12.85
C MET A 255 8.93 -15.44 -11.49
N CYS A 256 8.56 -16.72 -11.40
CA CYS A 256 8.21 -17.34 -10.13
C CYS A 256 9.39 -17.35 -9.16
N LEU A 257 10.62 -17.59 -9.66
CA LEU A 257 11.83 -17.53 -8.85
C LEU A 257 12.09 -16.10 -8.34
N PHE A 258 11.94 -15.09 -9.21
CA PHE A 258 12.09 -13.69 -8.82
C PHE A 258 11.04 -13.26 -7.77
N ALA A 259 9.80 -13.72 -7.93
CA ALA A 259 8.75 -13.50 -6.95
C ALA A 259 9.05 -14.18 -5.61
N ALA A 260 9.53 -15.44 -5.62
CA ALA A 260 9.92 -16.14 -4.41
C ALA A 260 11.05 -15.43 -3.66
N ILE A 261 12.09 -14.98 -4.37
CA ILE A 261 13.19 -14.19 -3.80
C ILE A 261 12.65 -12.89 -3.18
N ASN A 262 11.74 -12.19 -3.87
CA ASN A 262 11.12 -10.97 -3.35
C ASN A 262 10.41 -11.19 -2.01
N PHE A 263 9.60 -12.24 -1.91
CA PHE A 263 8.87 -12.53 -0.68
C PHE A 263 9.79 -13.05 0.43
N ALA A 264 10.87 -13.76 0.10
CA ALA A 264 11.89 -14.14 1.08
C ALA A 264 12.59 -12.89 1.65
N ILE A 265 13.02 -11.95 0.81
CA ILE A 265 13.60 -10.67 1.23
C ILE A 265 12.59 -9.88 2.06
N SER A 266 11.34 -9.77 1.58
CA SER A 266 10.26 -9.07 2.31
C SER A 266 10.05 -9.66 3.71
N ARG A 267 10.04 -11.00 3.84
CA ARG A 267 9.87 -11.67 5.13
C ARG A 267 11.00 -11.38 6.11
N LEU A 268 12.24 -11.27 5.62
CA LEU A 268 13.41 -10.93 6.44
C LEU A 268 13.38 -9.45 6.84
N VAL A 269 13.22 -8.55 5.87
CA VAL A 269 13.21 -7.10 6.06
C VAL A 269 12.07 -6.67 6.98
N TYR A 270 10.83 -6.97 6.60
CA TYR A 270 9.67 -6.51 7.36
C TYR A 270 9.47 -7.32 8.64
N GLY A 271 9.99 -8.55 8.70
CA GLY A 271 10.07 -9.31 9.95
C GLY A 271 10.95 -8.65 11.00
N TYR A 272 12.01 -7.96 10.58
CA TYR A 272 12.84 -7.15 11.48
C TYR A 272 12.19 -5.79 11.77
N LEU A 273 11.78 -5.06 10.72
CA LEU A 273 11.24 -3.70 10.85
C LEU A 273 10.03 -3.63 11.78
N VAL A 274 9.03 -4.49 11.58
CA VAL A 274 7.77 -4.47 12.35
C VAL A 274 8.00 -4.80 13.82
N VAL A 275 9.03 -5.58 14.16
CA VAL A 275 9.30 -6.00 15.55
C VAL A 275 10.19 -5.01 16.28
N PHE A 276 11.23 -4.47 15.62
CA PHE A 276 12.30 -3.76 16.31
C PHE A 276 12.39 -2.27 15.99
N ALA A 277 11.89 -1.83 14.84
CA ALA A 277 12.19 -0.48 14.34
C ALA A 277 10.93 0.37 14.12
N GLU A 278 9.82 -0.23 13.73
CA GLU A 278 8.59 0.48 13.41
C GLU A 278 7.68 0.68 14.61
N THR A 279 6.92 1.77 14.57
CA THR A 279 5.88 2.03 15.57
C THR A 279 4.70 1.08 15.38
N ARG A 280 4.09 0.66 16.50
CA ARG A 280 2.88 -0.18 16.45
C ARG A 280 1.76 0.59 15.76
N LYS A 281 1.26 0.04 14.66
CA LYS A 281 0.08 0.55 13.96
C LYS A 281 -1.18 -0.06 14.58
N THR A 282 -2.30 0.64 14.45
CA THR A 282 -3.61 0.15 14.88
C THR A 282 -4.03 -1.10 14.12
N ASP A 283 -4.60 -2.06 14.84
CA ASP A 283 -5.10 -3.30 14.27
C ASP A 283 -6.56 -3.16 13.81
N LEU A 284 -6.82 -3.53 12.56
CA LEU A 284 -8.16 -3.59 11.95
C LEU A 284 -8.71 -5.02 11.86
N GLY A 285 -8.17 -5.97 12.64
CA GLY A 285 -8.64 -7.35 12.67
C GLY A 285 -8.42 -8.09 11.35
N GLY A 286 -7.36 -7.76 10.62
CA GLY A 286 -7.02 -8.44 9.36
C GLY A 286 -7.67 -7.89 8.08
N LEU A 287 -8.35 -6.74 8.12
CA LEU A 287 -8.96 -6.11 6.92
C LEU A 287 -7.98 -5.96 5.74
N PHE A 288 -6.74 -5.54 6.02
CA PHE A 288 -5.70 -5.40 4.99
C PHE A 288 -5.44 -6.74 4.28
N PHE A 289 -5.30 -7.83 5.05
CA PHE A 289 -5.05 -9.18 4.53
C PHE A 289 -6.20 -9.68 3.66
N VAL A 290 -7.45 -9.53 4.12
CA VAL A 290 -8.62 -9.91 3.33
C VAL A 290 -8.69 -9.13 2.02
N THR A 291 -8.32 -7.85 2.06
CA THR A 291 -8.25 -7.01 0.87
C THR A 291 -7.14 -7.47 -0.08
N GLN A 292 -5.98 -7.87 0.44
CA GLN A 292 -4.92 -8.46 -0.37
C GLN A 292 -5.36 -9.76 -1.06
N LEU A 293 -6.16 -10.60 -0.39
CA LEU A 293 -6.75 -11.79 -1.02
C LEU A 293 -7.72 -11.42 -2.16
N LYS A 294 -8.56 -10.38 -1.97
CA LYS A 294 -9.42 -9.85 -3.04
C LYS A 294 -8.59 -9.34 -4.22
N HIS A 295 -7.50 -8.63 -3.95
CA HIS A 295 -6.59 -8.10 -4.96
C HIS A 295 -5.91 -9.22 -5.77
N VAL A 296 -5.44 -10.29 -5.12
CA VAL A 296 -4.88 -11.45 -5.81
C VAL A 296 -5.95 -12.13 -6.67
N GLN A 297 -7.16 -12.33 -6.16
CA GLN A 297 -8.28 -12.88 -6.96
C GLN A 297 -8.63 -11.99 -8.16
N GLN A 298 -8.59 -10.66 -8.03
CA GLN A 298 -8.74 -9.73 -9.15
C GLN A 298 -7.59 -9.88 -10.16
N GLY A 299 -6.37 -10.10 -9.67
CA GLY A 299 -5.20 -10.45 -10.48
C GLY A 299 -5.38 -11.72 -11.31
N GLU A 300 -6.04 -12.74 -10.76
CA GLU A 300 -6.38 -13.98 -11.49
C GLU A 300 -7.33 -13.71 -12.67
N PHE A 301 -8.28 -12.76 -12.55
CA PHE A 301 -9.12 -12.38 -13.70
C PHE A 301 -8.28 -11.80 -14.83
N VAL A 302 -7.29 -10.97 -14.48
CA VAL A 302 -6.33 -10.42 -15.44
C VAL A 302 -5.51 -11.56 -16.06
N TYR A 303 -5.01 -12.51 -15.26
CA TYR A 303 -4.30 -13.69 -15.75
C TYR A 303 -5.11 -14.50 -16.77
N VAL A 304 -6.36 -14.87 -16.43
CA VAL A 304 -7.22 -15.67 -17.33
C VAL A 304 -7.52 -14.90 -18.62
N ALA A 305 -7.80 -13.59 -18.53
CA ALA A 305 -8.02 -12.74 -19.70
C ALA A 305 -6.81 -12.75 -20.65
N LEU A 306 -5.62 -12.58 -20.07
CA LEU A 306 -4.38 -12.51 -20.82
C LEU A 306 -3.99 -13.85 -21.42
N MET A 307 -4.07 -14.93 -20.65
CA MET A 307 -3.76 -16.28 -21.15
C MET A 307 -4.73 -16.72 -22.25
N THR A 308 -6.00 -16.32 -22.16
CA THR A 308 -6.97 -16.50 -23.24
C THR A 308 -6.48 -15.79 -24.51
N GLY A 309 -6.09 -14.51 -24.42
CA GLY A 309 -5.54 -13.76 -25.55
C GLY A 309 -4.26 -14.38 -26.13
N VAL A 310 -3.32 -14.79 -25.28
CA VAL A 310 -2.05 -15.43 -25.67
C VAL A 310 -2.31 -16.74 -26.41
N LEU A 311 -3.17 -17.59 -25.87
CA LEU A 311 -3.46 -18.89 -26.48
C LEU A 311 -4.19 -18.71 -27.80
N LEU A 312 -5.19 -17.82 -27.88
CA LEU A 312 -5.90 -17.51 -29.13
C LEU A 312 -4.95 -17.05 -30.25
N GLN A 313 -3.92 -16.27 -29.91
CA GLN A 313 -2.98 -15.76 -30.90
C GLN A 313 -1.90 -16.78 -31.29
N ARG A 314 -1.49 -17.65 -30.36
CA ARG A 314 -0.39 -18.61 -30.57
C ARG A 314 -0.85 -19.95 -31.12
N SER A 315 -2.09 -20.37 -30.86
CA SER A 315 -2.59 -21.66 -31.33
C SER A 315 -3.12 -21.58 -32.76
N LYS A 316 -2.93 -22.67 -33.53
CA LYS A 316 -3.48 -22.79 -34.89
C LYS A 316 -5.01 -22.90 -34.91
N THR A 317 -5.59 -23.36 -33.80
CA THR A 317 -7.03 -23.53 -33.61
C THR A 317 -7.50 -22.64 -32.47
N VAL A 318 -8.77 -22.25 -32.45
CA VAL A 318 -9.35 -21.37 -31.40
C VAL A 318 -9.59 -22.13 -30.08
N VAL A 319 -9.55 -23.48 -30.12
CA VAL A 319 -9.92 -24.37 -29.01
C VAL A 319 -9.16 -24.09 -27.71
N PRO A 320 -7.81 -23.96 -27.68
CA PRO A 320 -7.09 -23.71 -26.44
C PRO A 320 -7.47 -22.39 -25.77
N GLY A 321 -7.75 -21.36 -26.57
CA GLY A 321 -8.23 -20.07 -26.07
C GLY A 321 -9.62 -20.16 -25.45
N ILE A 322 -10.54 -20.89 -26.07
CA ILE A 322 -11.89 -21.12 -25.51
C ILE A 322 -11.81 -21.89 -24.20
N VAL A 323 -10.95 -22.92 -24.12
CA VAL A 323 -10.76 -23.68 -22.87
C VAL A 323 -10.23 -22.79 -21.76
N ALA A 324 -9.27 -21.90 -22.05
CA ALA A 324 -8.79 -20.92 -21.07
C ALA A 324 -9.90 -19.94 -20.66
N ALA A 325 -10.72 -19.46 -21.60
CA ALA A 325 -11.84 -18.57 -21.30
C ALA A 325 -12.89 -19.23 -20.39
N CYS A 326 -13.10 -20.55 -20.51
CA CYS A 326 -14.00 -21.27 -19.61
C CYS A 326 -13.56 -21.19 -18.13
N ALA A 327 -12.29 -20.91 -17.83
CA ALA A 327 -11.81 -20.73 -16.46
C ALA A 327 -12.37 -19.47 -15.77
N PHE A 328 -12.96 -18.53 -16.51
CA PHE A 328 -13.68 -17.39 -15.93
C PHE A 328 -14.88 -17.81 -15.08
N LEU A 329 -15.58 -18.89 -15.47
CA LEU A 329 -16.77 -19.36 -14.75
C LEU A 329 -16.45 -19.84 -13.32
N PRO A 330 -15.51 -20.78 -13.09
CA PRO A 330 -15.16 -21.18 -11.73
C PRO A 330 -14.54 -20.03 -10.94
N LEU A 331 -13.76 -19.15 -11.57
CA LEU A 331 -13.19 -17.98 -10.90
C LEU A 331 -14.26 -16.98 -10.44
N PHE A 332 -15.26 -16.71 -11.27
CA PHE A 332 -16.39 -15.85 -10.90
C PHE A 332 -17.21 -16.46 -9.76
N TYR A 333 -17.41 -17.78 -9.79
CA TYR A 333 -18.07 -18.48 -8.70
C TYR A 333 -17.30 -18.39 -7.38
N THR A 334 -15.98 -18.64 -7.38
CA THR A 334 -15.15 -18.56 -6.17
C THR A 334 -15.04 -17.14 -5.65
N TYR A 335 -14.92 -16.14 -6.52
CA TYR A 335 -14.91 -14.73 -6.15
C TYR A 335 -16.21 -14.29 -5.46
N ASN A 336 -17.37 -14.69 -5.99
CA ASN A 336 -18.66 -14.41 -5.36
C ASN A 336 -18.87 -15.19 -4.07
N LYS A 337 -18.37 -16.44 -3.99
CA LYS A 337 -18.36 -17.21 -2.73
C LYS A 337 -17.49 -16.53 -1.69
N PHE A 338 -16.34 -15.98 -2.08
CA PHE A 338 -15.42 -15.29 -1.19
C PHE A 338 -16.09 -14.08 -0.52
N LYS A 339 -16.86 -13.30 -1.28
CA LYS A 339 -17.65 -12.16 -0.76
C LYS A 339 -18.69 -12.55 0.29
N LYS A 340 -19.13 -13.81 0.33
CA LYS A 340 -20.13 -14.29 1.28
C LYS A 340 -19.51 -14.67 2.64
N TYR A 341 -18.20 -14.86 2.74
CA TYR A 341 -17.56 -15.15 4.01
C TYR A 341 -17.67 -13.95 4.94
N ARG A 342 -18.18 -14.20 6.16
CA ARG A 342 -18.24 -13.22 7.23
C ARG A 342 -16.92 -13.31 7.98
N TRP A 343 -16.14 -12.24 7.92
CA TRP A 343 -14.85 -12.13 8.59
C TRP A 343 -14.73 -10.83 9.40
N GLU A 344 -15.54 -9.81 9.09
CA GLU A 344 -15.55 -8.52 9.78
C GLU A 344 -16.20 -8.58 11.18
N TYR A 345 -17.16 -9.49 11.36
CA TYR A 345 -17.96 -9.59 12.57
C TYR A 345 -17.82 -10.98 13.16
N MET A 346 -17.60 -11.02 14.47
CA MET A 346 -17.71 -12.22 15.27
C MET A 346 -19.18 -12.62 15.43
N GLU A 347 -19.47 -13.92 15.51
CA GLU A 347 -20.83 -14.36 15.78
C GLU A 347 -21.26 -14.01 17.21
N PHE A 348 -22.53 -13.67 17.40
CA PHE A 348 -23.02 -13.24 18.71
C PHE A 348 -22.85 -14.32 19.80
N SER A 349 -22.97 -15.60 19.41
CA SER A 349 -22.67 -16.75 20.27
C SER A 349 -21.23 -16.72 20.77
N GLU A 350 -20.27 -16.53 19.87
CA GLU A 350 -18.84 -16.45 20.22
C GLU A 350 -18.56 -15.25 21.12
N VAL A 351 -19.17 -14.09 20.85
CA VAL A 351 -19.04 -12.91 21.70
C VAL A 351 -19.56 -13.19 23.12
N LYS A 352 -20.71 -13.86 23.24
CA LYS A 352 -21.30 -14.23 24.53
C LYS A 352 -20.41 -15.20 25.31
N ASP A 353 -19.89 -16.23 24.63
CA ASP A 353 -18.99 -17.20 25.25
C ASP A 353 -17.68 -16.54 25.70
N TYR A 354 -17.17 -15.57 24.93
CA TYR A 354 -15.98 -14.80 25.28
C TYR A 354 -16.21 -13.88 26.48
N ASP A 355 -17.34 -13.17 26.53
CA ASP A 355 -17.73 -12.35 27.68
C ASP A 355 -17.89 -13.20 28.95
N GLN A 356 -18.45 -14.41 28.81
CA GLN A 356 -18.56 -15.34 29.93
C GLN A 356 -17.18 -15.78 30.46
N LYS A 357 -16.27 -16.19 29.58
CA LYS A 357 -14.89 -16.55 29.98
C LYS A 357 -14.13 -15.39 30.62
N LEU A 358 -14.39 -14.17 30.17
CA LEU A 358 -13.81 -12.97 30.78
C LEU A 358 -14.33 -12.79 32.21
N ARG A 359 -15.64 -12.91 32.44
CA ARG A 359 -16.25 -12.83 33.78
C ARG A 359 -15.76 -13.94 34.70
N ASP A 360 -15.54 -15.13 34.15
CA ASP A 360 -15.03 -16.29 34.87
C ASP A 360 -13.51 -16.18 35.17
N GLY A 361 -12.84 -15.14 34.68
CA GLY A 361 -11.42 -14.85 34.93
C GLY A 361 -10.46 -15.76 34.16
N GLU A 362 -10.95 -16.52 33.18
CA GLU A 362 -10.12 -17.39 32.33
C GLU A 362 -9.26 -16.59 31.35
N ILE A 363 -9.67 -15.36 31.03
CA ILE A 363 -9.00 -14.45 30.10
C ILE A 363 -8.56 -13.19 30.87
N PRO A 364 -7.29 -12.75 30.76
CA PRO A 364 -6.85 -11.51 31.39
C PRO A 364 -7.63 -10.31 30.86
N GLU A 365 -8.10 -9.42 31.75
CA GLU A 365 -8.86 -8.20 31.41
C GLU A 365 -8.08 -7.26 30.46
N VAL A 366 -6.75 -7.37 30.44
CA VAL A 366 -5.85 -6.65 29.51
C VAL A 366 -6.16 -6.99 28.04
N ALA A 367 -6.72 -8.17 27.76
CA ALA A 367 -7.18 -8.55 26.42
C ALA A 367 -8.43 -7.79 25.96
N PHE A 368 -9.24 -7.28 26.90
CA PHE A 368 -10.47 -6.53 26.62
C PHE A 368 -10.18 -5.11 26.13
N LYS A 369 -9.07 -4.52 26.60
CA LYS A 369 -8.82 -3.11 26.38
C LYS A 369 -8.25 -2.77 25.00
N GLY A 370 -7.62 -3.70 24.26
CA GLY A 370 -7.05 -3.44 22.92
C GLY A 370 -5.85 -2.46 22.90
N SER A 371 -5.89 -1.45 23.79
CA SER A 371 -4.90 -0.48 24.20
C SER A 371 -5.12 -0.21 25.70
N PRO A 372 -4.09 -0.11 26.56
CA PRO A 372 -4.23 0.08 28.03
C PRO A 372 -5.19 1.21 28.47
N ASP A 373 -5.53 2.10 27.54
CA ASP A 373 -6.30 3.32 27.73
C ASP A 373 -7.82 3.18 27.51
N ALA A 374 -8.34 2.03 27.08
CA ALA A 374 -9.77 1.86 26.74
C ALA A 374 -10.73 1.73 27.96
N GLY A 375 -10.66 2.68 28.89
CA GLY A 375 -11.60 2.84 30.01
C GLY A 375 -12.59 4.00 29.80
N PRO A 376 -13.48 4.27 30.79
CA PRO A 376 -14.22 5.52 30.84
C PRO A 376 -13.24 6.71 30.78
N GLY A 377 -13.44 7.66 29.85
CA GLY A 377 -12.48 8.76 29.60
C GLY A 377 -11.41 8.46 28.54
N ALA A 378 -11.43 7.29 27.91
CA ALA A 378 -10.46 6.92 26.86
C ALA A 378 -10.52 7.84 25.63
N TYR A 379 -11.74 8.18 25.20
CA TYR A 379 -11.99 8.97 24.00
C TYR A 379 -12.00 10.47 24.31
N GLU A 380 -10.90 10.96 24.88
CA GLU A 380 -10.67 12.38 25.09
C GLU A 380 -9.77 12.94 23.98
N GLN A 381 -10.11 14.13 23.49
CA GLN A 381 -9.31 14.79 22.47
C GLN A 381 -7.93 15.14 23.05
N PRO A 382 -6.82 14.75 22.39
CA PRO A 382 -5.48 15.03 22.87
C PRO A 382 -5.23 16.52 23.15
N GLU A 383 -5.88 17.41 22.39
CA GLU A 383 -5.77 18.86 22.52
C GLU A 383 -6.34 19.38 23.84
N LEU A 384 -7.33 18.70 24.43
CA LEU A 384 -7.93 19.07 25.71
C LEU A 384 -7.02 18.72 26.90
N LEU A 385 -6.16 17.72 26.76
CA LEU A 385 -5.21 17.29 27.80
C LEU A 385 -4.01 18.26 27.93
N LEU A 386 -3.67 18.99 26.86
CA LEU A 386 -2.55 19.94 26.83
C LEU A 386 -2.82 21.24 27.61
N VAL A 387 -4.05 21.50 28.05
CA VAL A 387 -4.44 22.71 28.81
C VAL A 387 -4.14 22.57 30.31
N ALA A 388 -3.87 21.36 30.82
CA ALA A 388 -3.38 21.21 32.18
C ALA A 388 -1.92 21.70 32.26
N PRO A 389 -1.57 22.67 33.13
CA PRO A 389 -0.19 23.11 33.26
C PRO A 389 0.68 21.91 33.63
N PRO A 390 1.90 21.79 33.08
CA PRO A 390 2.76 20.67 33.40
C PRO A 390 2.96 20.65 34.91
N LYS A 391 2.53 19.57 35.57
CA LYS A 391 3.03 19.26 36.91
C LYS A 391 4.54 19.21 36.75
N LYS A 392 5.25 20.10 37.44
CA LYS A 392 6.71 20.01 37.56
C LYS A 392 7.02 18.58 37.96
N GLU A 393 7.59 17.80 37.05
CA GLU A 393 8.15 16.51 37.40
C GLU A 393 9.24 16.79 38.43
N GLU A 394 9.00 16.38 39.67
CA GLU A 394 10.08 16.24 40.63
C GLU A 394 11.07 15.23 40.02
N PRO A 395 12.39 15.51 40.05
CA PRO A 395 13.36 14.63 39.44
C PRO A 395 13.20 13.21 40.02
N PRO A 396 13.31 12.16 39.19
CA PRO A 396 13.15 10.79 39.66
C PRO A 396 14.17 10.53 40.77
N GLY A 397 13.67 10.19 41.96
CA GLY A 397 14.50 9.68 43.05
C GLY A 397 15.28 8.48 42.52
N TYR A 398 16.61 8.62 42.47
CA TYR A 398 17.52 7.56 42.07
C TYR A 398 17.25 6.31 42.91
N THR A 399 16.62 5.30 42.30
CA THR A 399 16.51 3.98 42.90
C THR A 399 17.82 3.27 42.64
N THR A 400 18.69 3.27 43.64
CA THR A 400 19.98 2.58 43.64
C THR A 400 19.77 1.07 43.47
N ILE A 401 19.99 0.56 42.25
CA ILE A 401 20.21 -0.86 41.99
C ILE A 401 21.71 -1.11 42.20
N LEU A 402 22.03 -2.01 43.13
CA LEU A 402 23.35 -2.34 43.72
C LEU A 402 23.71 -1.48 44.94
N GLY A 403 23.52 -2.04 46.14
CA GLY A 403 23.82 -1.44 47.43
C GLY A 403 25.31 -1.17 47.68
N LEU A 404 25.84 -0.16 47.00
CA LEU A 404 27.11 0.48 47.33
C LEU A 404 26.86 1.98 47.49
N ASP A 405 27.05 2.44 48.73
CA ASP A 405 26.88 3.82 49.16
C ASP A 405 28.02 4.69 48.61
N CYS A 406 27.75 5.40 47.51
CA CYS A 406 28.70 6.33 46.88
C CYS A 406 28.85 7.67 47.63
N SER A 407 28.22 7.87 48.79
CA SER A 407 28.38 9.11 49.59
C SER A 407 29.74 9.25 50.29
N LYS A 408 30.64 8.26 50.15
CA LYS A 408 31.96 8.25 50.80
C LYS A 408 33.16 8.61 49.93
N PHE A 409 32.98 8.95 48.65
CA PHE A 409 34.10 9.44 47.82
C PHE A 409 34.04 10.95 47.64
N VAL A 410 34.48 11.67 48.67
CA VAL A 410 35.00 13.03 48.54
C VAL A 410 36.39 12.89 47.92
N VAL A 411 36.54 13.28 46.65
CA VAL A 411 37.86 13.59 46.08
C VAL A 411 37.85 15.07 45.75
N ASN A 412 38.62 15.82 46.55
CA ASN A 412 38.98 17.20 46.27
C ASN A 412 39.71 17.28 44.92
N CYS A 413 39.23 18.15 44.04
CA CYS A 413 40.03 19.04 43.18
C CYS A 413 39.10 20.12 42.62
#